data_AF-A0A367J932-F1
#
_entry.id   AF-A0A367J932-F1
#
_cell.length_a   1.000
_cell.length_b   1.000
_cell.length_c   1.000
_cell.angle_alpha   90.00
_cell.angle_beta   90.00
_cell.angle_gamma   90.00
#
_symmetry.space_group_name_H-M   'P 1'
#
loop_
_entity.id
_entity.type
_entity.pdbx_description
1 polymer ?
#
loop_
_entity_poly.entity_id
_entity_poly.type
_entity_poly.pdbx_seq_one_letter_code
_entity_poly.pdbx_strand_id
1 'polypeptide(L)'
;MTSFANLLRNSRLATFNRSIDQVYTAPSRCKQIGDWGLKRSLPTVIRTPYLTVQQLDTAEHQTPWRSGNSQVLFIKRWKENFPNSKKPAPRSDQDKYNIVKMTPAEFKRFLQQCAKRAPEFRQLLEQKKMVPEQVFDYLQVAFKDSPGDAVVGPLYSDYEQAEPVVVQGRILNAAKRNGHVVGVGGITALLPKRHTVYMRQLGDRRVRTFYVEEASIDEEGRPRVVLSAAPKDAHAHAITIEEVDETAKEMFLTSRPPAQKIMSDDHIEANPNHDLIMRRIINLMGNAENDNKD
;
A
#
# COMPACT_ATOMS: atom_id res chain seq x y z
N MET A 1 -2.41 10.26 -52.02
CA MET A 1 -2.09 9.50 -50.79
C MET A 1 -3.39 9.01 -50.16
N THR A 2 -3.43 7.75 -49.75
CA THR A 2 -4.66 6.95 -49.54
C THR A 2 -5.47 7.40 -48.31
N SER A 3 -6.68 7.91 -48.56
CA SER A 3 -7.63 8.44 -47.56
C SER A 3 -7.88 7.49 -46.37
N PHE A 4 -8.05 6.19 -46.65
CA PHE A 4 -8.34 5.17 -45.62
C PHE A 4 -7.23 5.00 -44.58
N ALA A 5 -5.96 4.98 -45.01
CA ALA A 5 -4.84 4.79 -44.09
C ALA A 5 -4.74 5.93 -43.07
N ASN A 6 -5.08 7.15 -43.49
CA ASN A 6 -5.14 8.32 -42.61
C ASN A 6 -6.31 8.22 -41.62
N LEU A 7 -7.48 7.79 -42.09
CA LEU A 7 -8.64 7.54 -41.22
C LEU A 7 -8.36 6.44 -40.18
N LEU A 8 -7.69 5.35 -40.59
CA LEU A 8 -7.34 4.26 -39.68
C LEU A 8 -6.35 4.74 -38.60
N ARG A 9 -5.33 5.52 -38.97
CA ARG A 9 -4.35 6.08 -38.04
C ARG A 9 -4.99 6.98 -36.97
N ASN A 10 -6.03 7.71 -37.35
CA ASN A 10 -6.78 8.61 -36.45
C ASN A 10 -8.00 7.93 -35.78
N SER A 11 -8.23 6.63 -36.04
CA SER A 11 -9.34 5.89 -35.44
C SER A 11 -9.07 5.57 -33.97
N ARG A 12 -10.14 5.40 -33.18
CA ARG A 12 -10.03 5.00 -31.77
C ARG A 12 -9.42 3.61 -31.59
N LEU A 13 -9.56 2.73 -32.59
CA LEU A 13 -8.95 1.40 -32.57
C LEU A 13 -7.42 1.47 -32.68
N ALA A 14 -6.88 2.44 -33.42
CA ALA A 14 -5.43 2.61 -33.56
C ALA A 14 -4.75 3.13 -32.27
N THR A 15 -5.51 3.68 -31.33
CA THR A 15 -5.03 4.05 -29.99
C THR A 15 -4.79 2.82 -29.09
N PHE A 16 -5.29 1.63 -29.47
CA PHE A 16 -5.13 0.41 -28.68
C PHE A 16 -3.64 0.05 -28.53
N ASN A 17 -3.20 -0.15 -27.29
CA ASN A 17 -1.86 -0.59 -26.96
C ASN A 17 -1.91 -1.79 -26.01
N ARG A 18 -1.32 -2.92 -26.41
CA ARG A 18 -1.27 -4.17 -25.61
C ARG A 18 -0.51 -4.01 -24.29
N SER A 19 0.45 -3.10 -24.23
CA SER A 19 1.28 -2.91 -23.02
C SER A 19 0.56 -2.17 -21.90
N ILE A 20 -0.58 -1.54 -22.20
CA ILE A 20 -1.34 -0.72 -21.25
C ILE A 20 -2.71 -1.37 -21.08
N ASP A 21 -3.08 -1.70 -19.84
CA ASP A 21 -4.41 -2.20 -19.50
C ASP A 21 -5.45 -1.06 -19.53
N GLN A 22 -5.72 -0.53 -20.74
CA GLN A 22 -6.68 0.54 -20.94
C GLN A 22 -8.11 0.05 -20.70
N VAL A 23 -8.89 0.89 -20.00
CA VAL A 23 -10.32 0.63 -19.75
C VAL A 23 -11.17 1.25 -20.87
N TYR A 24 -12.02 0.43 -21.47
CA TYR A 24 -12.99 0.81 -22.49
C TYR A 24 -14.41 0.85 -21.93
N THR A 25 -15.24 1.68 -22.55
CA THR A 25 -16.67 1.80 -22.27
C THR A 25 -17.46 1.79 -23.57
N ALA A 26 -18.69 1.30 -23.51
CA ALA A 26 -19.64 1.36 -24.62
C ALA A 26 -20.96 1.99 -24.15
N PRO A 27 -21.68 2.69 -25.05
CA PRO A 27 -23.04 3.12 -24.79
C PRO A 27 -23.95 1.92 -24.45
N SER A 28 -24.98 2.15 -23.63
CA SER A 28 -25.88 1.09 -23.15
C SER A 28 -26.49 0.25 -24.28
N ARG A 29 -26.92 0.88 -25.38
CA ARG A 29 -27.50 0.21 -26.56
C ARG A 29 -26.51 -0.75 -27.23
N CYS A 30 -25.28 -0.32 -27.48
CA CYS A 30 -24.25 -1.14 -28.11
C CYS A 30 -23.87 -2.31 -27.20
N LYS A 31 -23.73 -2.05 -25.88
CA LYS A 31 -23.45 -3.08 -24.88
C LYS A 31 -24.52 -4.17 -24.82
N GLN A 32 -25.81 -3.82 -24.94
CA GLN A 32 -26.90 -4.82 -24.96
C GLN A 32 -26.76 -5.80 -26.13
N ILE A 33 -26.24 -5.33 -27.27
CA ILE A 33 -25.98 -6.15 -28.47
C ILE A 33 -24.61 -6.88 -28.36
N GLY A 34 -23.76 -6.47 -27.42
CA GLY A 34 -22.40 -6.95 -27.30
C GLY A 34 -21.40 -6.23 -28.21
N ASP A 35 -21.78 -5.09 -28.80
CA ASP A 35 -20.89 -4.26 -29.59
C ASP A 35 -20.09 -3.31 -28.68
N TRP A 36 -18.77 -3.45 -28.73
CA TRP A 36 -17.80 -2.63 -27.99
C TRP A 36 -16.82 -1.90 -28.90
N GLY A 37 -17.05 -1.88 -30.22
CA GLY A 37 -16.12 -1.31 -31.19
C GLY A 37 -14.80 -2.09 -31.30
N LEU A 38 -14.82 -3.38 -30.95
CA LEU A 38 -13.70 -4.31 -31.07
C LEU A 38 -13.83 -5.13 -32.36
N LYS A 39 -12.84 -6.00 -32.63
CA LYS A 39 -12.85 -6.87 -33.82
C LYS A 39 -14.11 -7.74 -33.93
N ARG A 40 -14.65 -8.18 -32.80
CA ARG A 40 -15.86 -9.00 -32.70
C ARG A 40 -16.74 -8.50 -31.56
N SER A 41 -18.04 -8.81 -31.63
CA SER A 41 -18.97 -8.59 -30.52
C SER A 41 -18.60 -9.49 -29.34
N LEU A 42 -18.63 -8.93 -28.14
CA LEU A 42 -18.44 -9.68 -26.91
C LEU A 42 -19.75 -10.31 -26.44
N PRO A 43 -19.71 -11.35 -25.59
CA PRO A 43 -20.91 -11.95 -25.03
C PRO A 43 -21.80 -10.94 -24.29
N THR A 44 -23.11 -11.02 -24.50
CA THR A 44 -24.12 -10.17 -23.83
C THR A 44 -24.25 -10.43 -22.33
N VAL A 45 -23.63 -11.50 -21.84
CA VAL A 45 -23.53 -11.85 -20.40
C VAL A 45 -22.72 -10.80 -19.61
N ILE A 46 -21.94 -9.94 -20.29
CA ILE A 46 -21.13 -8.90 -19.67
C ILE A 46 -22.03 -7.80 -19.07
N ARG A 47 -22.21 -7.85 -17.74
CA ARG A 47 -22.99 -6.85 -17.00
C ARG A 47 -22.21 -5.58 -16.66
N THR A 48 -20.89 -5.60 -16.69
CA THR A 48 -20.05 -4.45 -16.31
C THR A 48 -20.00 -3.41 -17.43
N PRO A 49 -20.01 -2.10 -17.12
CA PRO A 49 -19.91 -1.05 -18.13
C PRO A 49 -18.46 -0.75 -18.57
N TYR A 50 -17.48 -1.22 -17.79
CA TYR A 50 -16.06 -1.01 -18.00
C TYR A 50 -15.37 -2.34 -18.29
N LEU A 51 -14.57 -2.40 -19.35
CA LEU A 51 -13.78 -3.58 -19.70
C LEU A 51 -12.32 -3.24 -19.97
N THR A 52 -11.42 -4.19 -19.76
CA THR A 52 -10.04 -4.13 -20.24
C THR A 52 -9.83 -5.23 -21.26
N VAL A 53 -9.07 -4.92 -22.31
CA VAL A 53 -8.75 -5.85 -23.41
C VAL A 53 -7.24 -6.00 -23.49
N GLN A 54 -6.76 -7.24 -23.41
CA GLN A 54 -5.32 -7.50 -23.52
C GLN A 54 -4.89 -7.66 -24.98
N GLN A 55 -5.72 -8.28 -25.80
CA GLN A 55 -5.45 -8.53 -27.22
C GLN A 55 -6.76 -8.41 -28.00
N LEU A 56 -6.71 -7.88 -29.22
CA LEU A 56 -7.89 -7.77 -30.07
C LEU A 56 -8.41 -9.13 -30.54
N ASP A 57 -7.50 -10.08 -30.76
CA ASP A 57 -7.80 -11.46 -31.17
C ASP A 57 -6.72 -12.41 -30.68
N THR A 58 -7.11 -13.59 -30.22
CA THR A 58 -6.20 -14.69 -29.86
C THR A 58 -6.17 -15.74 -30.98
N ALA A 59 -5.28 -16.73 -30.85
CA ALA A 59 -5.29 -17.92 -31.72
C ALA A 59 -6.62 -18.69 -31.66
N GLU A 60 -7.35 -18.56 -30.55
CA GLU A 60 -8.69 -19.16 -30.33
C GLU A 60 -9.82 -18.34 -30.99
N HIS A 61 -9.48 -17.28 -31.71
CA HIS A 61 -10.43 -16.35 -32.35
C HIS A 61 -11.37 -15.64 -31.37
N GLN A 62 -10.93 -15.47 -30.11
CA GLN A 62 -11.66 -14.77 -29.06
C GLN A 62 -10.91 -13.50 -28.64
N THR A 63 -11.67 -12.52 -28.16
CA THR A 63 -11.09 -11.29 -27.59
C THR A 63 -11.00 -11.47 -26.07
N PRO A 64 -9.79 -11.64 -25.49
CA PRO A 64 -9.63 -11.81 -24.05
C PRO A 64 -9.97 -10.48 -23.36
N TRP A 65 -11.04 -10.51 -22.58
CA TRP A 65 -11.54 -9.36 -21.84
C TRP A 65 -11.55 -9.64 -20.33
N ARG A 66 -11.40 -8.58 -19.53
CA ARG A 66 -11.60 -8.61 -18.08
C ARG A 66 -12.46 -7.42 -17.67
N SER A 67 -13.07 -7.52 -16.49
CA SER A 67 -13.81 -6.40 -15.91
C SER A 67 -12.84 -5.30 -15.47
N GLY A 68 -13.02 -4.09 -16.01
CA GLY A 68 -12.28 -2.88 -15.61
C GLY A 68 -12.95 -2.11 -14.47
N ASN A 69 -14.06 -2.63 -13.93
CA ASN A 69 -14.91 -1.89 -12.99
C ASN A 69 -14.18 -1.55 -11.68
N SER A 70 -13.33 -2.44 -11.18
CA SER A 70 -12.56 -2.23 -9.96
C SER A 70 -11.63 -1.02 -10.07
N GLN A 71 -10.94 -0.86 -11.20
CA GLN A 71 -9.98 0.23 -11.45
C GLN A 71 -10.70 1.58 -11.53
N VAL A 72 -11.80 1.65 -12.28
CA VAL A 72 -12.57 2.89 -12.44
C VAL A 72 -13.26 3.28 -11.13
N LEU A 73 -13.86 2.32 -10.42
CA LEU A 73 -14.51 2.60 -9.14
C LEU A 73 -13.49 2.97 -8.07
N PHE A 74 -12.27 2.41 -8.11
CA PHE A 74 -11.18 2.84 -7.22
C PHE A 74 -10.89 4.33 -7.42
N ILE A 75 -10.69 4.78 -8.67
CA ILE A 75 -10.42 6.20 -8.98
C ILE A 75 -11.58 7.08 -8.52
N LYS A 76 -12.83 6.69 -8.79
CA LYS A 76 -14.01 7.46 -8.36
C LYS A 76 -14.09 7.58 -6.84
N ARG A 77 -13.99 6.45 -6.12
CA ARG A 77 -14.06 6.44 -4.66
C ARG A 77 -12.89 7.17 -4.02
N TRP A 78 -11.69 7.12 -4.62
CA TRP A 78 -10.56 7.91 -4.16
C TRP A 78 -10.85 9.41 -4.25
N LYS A 79 -11.34 9.86 -5.40
CA LYS A 79 -11.72 11.26 -5.62
C LYS A 79 -12.81 11.74 -4.66
N GLU A 80 -13.81 10.89 -4.39
CA GLU A 80 -14.92 11.20 -3.50
C GLU A 80 -14.51 11.25 -2.01
N ASN A 81 -13.68 10.31 -1.54
CA ASN A 81 -13.34 10.19 -0.12
C ASN A 81 -12.08 10.95 0.29
N PHE A 82 -11.16 11.21 -0.66
CA PHE A 82 -9.86 11.80 -0.37
C PHE A 82 -9.54 12.98 -1.31
N PRO A 83 -10.39 14.03 -1.36
CA PRO A 83 -10.16 15.19 -2.22
C PRO A 83 -8.84 15.92 -1.91
N ASN A 84 -8.46 15.98 -0.63
CA ASN A 84 -7.21 16.60 -0.14
C ASN A 84 -5.98 15.67 -0.24
N SER A 85 -6.01 14.64 -1.09
CA SER A 85 -4.85 13.75 -1.21
C SER A 85 -3.65 14.51 -1.80
N LYS A 86 -2.45 14.31 -1.25
CA LYS A 86 -1.22 14.93 -1.76
C LYS A 86 -1.02 14.54 -3.22
N LYS A 87 -0.76 15.54 -4.07
CA LYS A 87 -0.33 15.28 -5.43
C LYS A 87 1.03 14.57 -5.41
N PRO A 88 1.22 13.54 -6.24
CA PRO A 88 2.54 12.97 -6.45
C PRO A 88 3.45 14.00 -7.10
N ALA A 89 4.75 13.83 -6.89
CA ALA A 89 5.75 14.61 -7.60
C ALA A 89 5.57 14.42 -9.12
N PRO A 90 5.61 15.50 -9.92
CA PRO A 90 5.58 15.37 -11.37
C PRO A 90 6.76 14.50 -11.83
N ARG A 91 6.50 13.62 -12.80
CA ARG A 91 7.54 12.81 -13.43
C ARG A 91 8.54 13.74 -14.11
N SER A 92 9.85 13.55 -13.86
CA SER A 92 10.87 14.24 -14.64
C SER A 92 10.99 13.57 -16.01
N ASP A 93 10.55 14.24 -17.07
CA ASP A 93 10.59 13.72 -18.45
C ASP A 93 12.01 13.46 -18.97
N GLN A 94 13.04 14.01 -18.30
CA GLN A 94 14.44 13.92 -18.74
C GLN A 94 15.15 12.64 -18.30
N ASP A 95 14.68 11.98 -17.23
CA ASP A 95 15.38 10.83 -16.64
C ASP A 95 14.80 9.53 -17.18
N LYS A 96 15.54 8.85 -18.04
CA LYS A 96 15.11 7.58 -18.64
C LYS A 96 15.58 6.36 -17.85
N TYR A 97 16.75 6.43 -17.23
CA TYR A 97 17.39 5.31 -16.55
C TYR A 97 17.75 5.68 -15.12
N ASN A 98 17.34 4.89 -14.14
CA ASN A 98 17.77 5.05 -12.75
C ASN A 98 18.77 3.94 -12.39
N ILE A 99 20.05 4.29 -12.26
CA ILE A 99 21.12 3.30 -12.01
C ILE A 99 20.96 2.62 -10.66
N VAL A 100 20.50 3.34 -9.64
CA VAL A 100 20.38 2.81 -8.27
C VAL A 100 19.39 1.64 -8.21
N LYS A 101 18.32 1.70 -9.02
CA LYS A 101 17.25 0.70 -9.02
C LYS A 101 17.46 -0.44 -10.01
N MET A 102 18.45 -0.33 -10.89
CA MET A 102 18.71 -1.38 -11.87
C MET A 102 19.22 -2.64 -11.19
N THR A 103 18.69 -3.78 -11.62
CA THR A 103 19.30 -5.06 -11.28
C THR A 103 20.69 -5.16 -11.95
N PRO A 104 21.63 -5.97 -11.42
CA PRO A 104 22.96 -6.12 -12.02
C PRO A 104 22.91 -6.55 -13.50
N ALA A 105 21.91 -7.36 -13.87
CA ALA A 105 21.71 -7.80 -15.25
C ALA A 105 21.23 -6.66 -16.16
N GLU A 106 20.31 -5.82 -15.68
CA GLU A 106 19.86 -4.62 -16.41
C GLU A 106 20.98 -3.61 -16.55
N PHE A 107 21.77 -3.41 -15.50
CA PHE A 107 22.92 -2.53 -15.53
C PHE A 107 23.96 -2.99 -16.56
N LYS A 108 24.25 -4.29 -16.65
CA LYS A 108 25.13 -4.84 -17.70
C LYS A 108 24.61 -4.56 -19.10
N ARG A 109 23.30 -4.72 -19.33
CA ARG A 109 22.66 -4.39 -20.62
C ARG A 109 22.74 -2.89 -20.92
N PHE A 110 22.55 -2.06 -19.89
CA PHE A 110 22.69 -0.60 -20.01
C PHE A 110 24.12 -0.20 -20.40
N LEU A 111 25.16 -0.78 -19.79
CA LEU A 111 26.55 -0.55 -20.19
C LEU A 111 26.82 -0.93 -21.64
N GLN A 112 26.24 -2.06 -22.12
CA GLN A 112 26.35 -2.45 -23.53
C GLN A 112 25.68 -1.42 -24.46
N GLN A 113 24.57 -0.82 -24.05
CA GLN A 113 23.93 0.27 -24.82
C GLN A 113 24.79 1.53 -24.81
N CYS A 114 25.40 1.88 -23.68
CA CYS A 114 26.32 3.02 -23.56
C CYS A 114 27.55 2.85 -24.45
N ALA A 115 28.14 1.65 -24.49
CA ALA A 115 29.28 1.36 -25.36
C ALA A 115 28.96 1.57 -26.84
N LYS A 116 27.71 1.28 -27.27
CA LYS A 116 27.25 1.54 -28.64
C LYS A 116 27.08 3.03 -28.95
N ARG A 117 26.71 3.84 -27.95
CA ARG A 117 26.51 5.31 -28.08
C ARG A 117 27.78 6.12 -27.83
N ALA A 118 28.82 5.52 -27.26
CA ALA A 118 30.11 6.16 -27.00
C ALA A 118 30.72 6.91 -28.21
N PRO A 119 30.73 6.38 -29.46
CA PRO A 119 31.29 7.12 -30.59
C PRO A 119 30.52 8.40 -30.92
N GLU A 120 29.20 8.38 -30.79
CA GLU A 120 28.33 9.56 -31.01
C GLU A 120 28.66 10.66 -29.98
N PHE A 121 28.81 10.27 -28.71
CA PHE A 121 29.18 11.22 -27.66
C PHE A 121 30.58 11.82 -27.88
N ARG A 122 31.56 11.02 -28.34
CA ARG A 122 32.90 11.53 -28.68
C ARG A 122 32.85 12.58 -29.79
N GLN A 123 32.03 12.36 -30.82
CA GLN A 123 31.82 13.35 -31.89
C GLN A 123 31.20 14.65 -31.35
N LEU A 124 30.29 14.57 -30.39
CA LEU A 124 29.70 15.76 -29.75
C LEU A 124 30.71 16.55 -28.91
N LEU A 125 31.66 15.87 -28.25
CA LEU A 125 32.77 16.50 -27.54
C LEU A 125 33.73 17.20 -28.51
N GLU A 126 34.08 16.55 -29.62
CA GLU A 126 34.92 17.15 -30.67
C GLU A 126 34.28 18.41 -31.27
N GLN A 127 32.95 18.37 -31.46
CA GLN A 127 32.16 19.51 -31.92
C GLN A 127 31.94 20.60 -30.84
N LYS A 128 32.46 20.41 -29.62
CA LYS A 128 32.28 21.30 -28.45
C LYS A 128 30.81 21.62 -28.14
N LYS A 129 29.89 20.74 -28.50
CA LYS A 129 28.45 20.90 -28.21
C LYS A 129 28.11 20.48 -26.79
N MET A 130 28.94 19.63 -26.18
CA MET A 130 28.75 19.09 -24.83
C MET A 130 30.08 19.05 -24.08
N VAL A 131 30.02 19.03 -22.75
CA VAL A 131 31.17 18.89 -21.85
C VAL A 131 31.25 17.44 -21.35
N PRO A 132 32.44 16.87 -21.07
CA PRO A 132 32.56 15.52 -20.53
C PRO A 132 31.80 15.28 -19.22
N GLU A 133 31.55 16.31 -18.42
CA GLU A 133 30.77 16.22 -17.18
C GLU A 133 29.27 15.93 -17.46
N GLN A 134 28.77 16.30 -18.64
CA GLN A 134 27.37 16.11 -19.05
C GLN A 134 27.09 14.72 -19.62
N VAL A 135 27.99 13.74 -19.42
CA VAL A 135 27.79 12.35 -19.84
C VAL A 135 26.49 11.79 -19.26
N PHE A 136 26.21 12.05 -17.98
CA PHE A 136 25.01 11.53 -17.32
C PHE A 136 23.72 12.14 -17.87
N ASP A 137 23.73 13.43 -18.18
CA ASP A 137 22.60 14.12 -18.80
C ASP A 137 22.35 13.61 -20.22
N TYR A 138 23.42 13.42 -21.02
CA TYR A 138 23.34 12.84 -22.36
C TYR A 138 22.77 11.40 -22.33
N LEU A 139 23.19 10.61 -21.34
CA LEU A 139 22.69 9.25 -21.13
C LEU A 139 21.32 9.22 -20.45
N GLN A 140 20.80 10.37 -19.99
CA GLN A 140 19.51 10.51 -19.29
C GLN A 140 19.43 9.63 -18.04
N VAL A 141 20.49 9.70 -17.24
CA VAL A 141 20.69 8.87 -16.05
C VAL A 141 20.40 9.64 -14.77
N ALA A 142 19.60 9.03 -13.89
CA ALA A 142 19.36 9.51 -12.54
C ALA A 142 19.97 8.58 -11.48
N PHE A 143 20.41 9.17 -10.37
CA PHE A 143 20.89 8.48 -9.17
C PHE A 143 19.96 8.75 -7.99
N LYS A 144 18.68 8.43 -8.18
CA LYS A 144 17.64 8.69 -7.17
C LYS A 144 17.37 7.40 -6.40
N ASP A 145 17.60 7.43 -5.08
CA ASP A 145 17.17 6.36 -4.17
C ASP A 145 15.64 6.25 -4.13
N SER A 146 14.98 7.42 -4.21
CA SER A 146 13.55 7.48 -4.47
C SER A 146 13.23 7.06 -5.92
N PRO A 147 12.21 6.24 -6.15
CA PRO A 147 11.67 5.93 -7.48
C PRO A 147 11.32 7.21 -8.22
N GLY A 148 12.21 7.58 -9.16
CA GLY A 148 11.99 8.68 -10.09
C GLY A 148 10.84 8.45 -11.09
N ASP A 149 10.25 7.26 -11.13
CA ASP A 149 8.96 7.02 -11.79
C ASP A 149 7.84 7.13 -10.75
N ALA A 150 7.69 8.33 -10.18
CA ALA A 150 6.64 8.60 -9.20
C ALA A 150 5.29 8.31 -9.87
N VAL A 151 4.56 7.33 -9.33
CA VAL A 151 3.22 7.00 -9.82
C VAL A 151 2.35 8.25 -9.73
N VAL A 152 1.89 8.73 -10.88
CA VAL A 152 0.97 9.87 -10.92
C VAL A 152 -0.38 9.40 -10.39
N GLY A 153 -0.71 9.92 -9.22
CA GLY A 153 -1.95 9.72 -8.49
C GLY A 153 -3.16 10.20 -9.27
N PRO A 154 -4.36 9.77 -8.86
CA PRO A 154 -5.59 9.92 -9.63
C PRO A 154 -6.21 11.32 -9.54
N LEU A 155 -5.67 12.19 -8.70
CA LEU A 155 -6.16 13.55 -8.43
C LEU A 155 -5.18 14.59 -8.94
N TYR A 156 -5.74 15.65 -9.54
CA TYR A 156 -5.01 16.79 -10.09
C TYR A 156 -5.47 18.12 -9.45
N SER A 157 -6.30 18.07 -8.41
CA SER A 157 -6.81 19.26 -7.74
C SER A 157 -5.80 19.77 -6.71
N ASP A 158 -5.45 21.05 -6.82
CA ASP A 158 -4.62 21.77 -5.84
C ASP A 158 -5.47 22.43 -4.73
N TYR A 159 -6.78 22.13 -4.67
CA TYR A 159 -7.68 22.75 -3.71
C TYR A 159 -7.56 22.09 -2.34
N GLU A 160 -7.08 22.83 -1.35
CA GLU A 160 -7.12 22.43 0.05
C GLU A 160 -8.49 22.79 0.63
N GLN A 161 -9.32 21.78 0.89
CA GLN A 161 -10.59 21.99 1.58
C GLN A 161 -10.32 22.34 3.05
N ALA A 162 -10.84 23.50 3.50
CA ALA A 162 -10.65 24.00 4.86
C ALA A 162 -11.34 23.13 5.94
N GLU A 163 -12.40 22.42 5.57
CA GLU A 163 -13.12 21.53 6.47
C GLU A 163 -12.44 20.15 6.59
N PRO A 164 -12.46 19.53 7.78
CA PRO A 164 -11.89 18.20 7.96
C PRO A 164 -12.68 17.18 7.12
N VAL A 165 -11.98 16.46 6.23
CA VAL A 165 -12.59 15.44 5.38
C VAL A 165 -13.03 14.26 6.24
N VAL A 166 -14.34 14.03 6.27
CA VAL A 166 -14.97 12.96 7.03
C VAL A 166 -15.30 11.78 6.11
N VAL A 167 -14.91 10.57 6.53
CA VAL A 167 -15.13 9.34 5.77
C VAL A 167 -15.75 8.26 6.63
N GLN A 168 -16.59 7.42 6.02
CA GLN A 168 -17.16 6.26 6.68
C GLN A 168 -16.37 5.00 6.34
N GLY A 169 -16.10 4.19 7.36
CA GLY A 169 -15.32 2.97 7.20
C GLY A 169 -15.67 1.89 8.21
N ARG A 170 -15.08 0.71 8.01
CA ARG A 170 -15.20 -0.41 8.95
C ARG A 170 -13.82 -0.80 9.44
N ILE A 171 -13.69 -1.02 10.75
CA ILE A 171 -12.46 -1.56 11.32
C ILE A 171 -12.36 -3.03 10.88
N LEU A 172 -11.24 -3.39 10.28
CA LEU A 172 -10.97 -4.74 9.78
C LEU A 172 -10.20 -5.53 10.83
N ASN A 173 -8.88 -5.38 10.84
CA ASN A 173 -7.99 -6.12 11.73
C ASN A 173 -7.06 -5.17 12.49
N ALA A 174 -6.54 -5.62 13.63
CA ALA A 174 -5.45 -4.92 14.30
C ALA A 174 -4.15 -5.10 13.48
N ALA A 175 -3.54 -3.98 13.10
CA ALA A 175 -2.17 -3.97 12.62
C ALA A 175 -1.28 -4.28 13.84
N LYS A 176 -0.63 -5.45 13.85
CA LYS A 176 0.08 -6.03 15.02
C LYS A 176 0.94 -5.04 15.82
N ARG A 177 1.47 -3.98 15.22
CA ARG A 177 2.27 -2.94 15.89
C ARG A 177 1.78 -1.50 15.72
N ASN A 178 0.95 -1.20 14.71
CA ASN A 178 0.70 0.18 14.27
C ASN A 178 -0.75 0.67 14.47
N GLY A 179 -1.61 -0.09 15.16
CA GLY A 179 -3.00 0.29 15.43
C GLY A 179 -4.02 -0.62 14.73
N HIS A 180 -4.99 -0.05 14.04
CA HIS A 180 -6.02 -0.79 13.31
C HIS A 180 -5.99 -0.48 11.80
N VAL A 181 -6.43 -1.44 11.00
CA VAL A 181 -6.70 -1.26 9.57
C VAL A 181 -8.19 -0.98 9.40
N VAL A 182 -8.53 0.10 8.70
CA VAL A 182 -9.90 0.51 8.41
C VAL A 182 -10.14 0.39 6.91
N GLY A 183 -11.22 -0.26 6.50
CA GLY A 183 -11.66 -0.28 5.12
C GLY A 183 -12.54 0.93 4.82
N VAL A 184 -12.10 1.78 3.90
CA VAL A 184 -12.84 2.97 3.40
C VAL A 184 -12.99 2.85 1.90
N GLY A 185 -14.20 2.68 1.38
CA GLY A 185 -14.43 2.66 -0.08
C GLY A 185 -13.68 1.56 -0.87
N GLY A 186 -13.21 0.49 -0.23
CA GLY A 186 -12.36 -0.53 -0.87
C GLY A 186 -10.86 -0.19 -0.85
N ILE A 187 -10.46 0.85 -0.13
CA ILE A 187 -9.08 1.18 0.22
C ILE A 187 -8.85 0.79 1.69
N THR A 188 -7.65 0.31 1.97
CA THR A 188 -7.18 0.06 3.33
C THR A 188 -6.48 1.29 3.88
N ALA A 189 -6.98 1.83 4.97
CA ALA A 189 -6.40 2.96 5.68
C ALA A 189 -5.87 2.52 7.06
N LEU A 190 -4.85 3.22 7.54
CA LEU A 190 -4.27 3.02 8.86
C LEU A 190 -4.97 3.93 9.88
N LEU A 191 -5.44 3.36 10.98
CA LEU A 191 -5.88 4.08 12.17
C LEU A 191 -4.81 3.87 13.27
N PRO A 192 -3.97 4.88 13.55
CA PRO A 192 -2.89 4.80 14.54
C PRO A 192 -3.40 4.48 15.94
N LYS A 193 -2.63 3.71 16.73
CA LYS A 193 -3.00 3.25 18.08
C LYS A 193 -3.42 4.38 19.04
N ARG A 194 -2.86 5.58 18.89
CA ARG A 194 -3.23 6.77 19.68
C ARG A 194 -4.72 7.12 19.57
N HIS A 195 -5.37 6.77 18.46
CA HIS A 195 -6.79 7.04 18.22
C HIS A 195 -7.69 5.82 18.51
N THR A 196 -7.16 4.73 19.07
CA THR A 196 -7.87 3.45 19.20
C THR A 196 -8.12 3.03 20.65
N VAL A 197 -7.90 3.91 21.63
CA VAL A 197 -7.81 3.56 23.06
C VAL A 197 -9.05 2.82 23.60
N TYR A 198 -10.22 2.94 22.95
CA TYR A 198 -11.45 2.23 23.34
C TYR A 198 -12.17 1.52 22.17
N MET A 199 -11.50 1.32 21.04
CA MET A 199 -12.15 0.90 19.80
C MET A 199 -12.14 -0.62 19.55
N ARG A 200 -11.57 -1.41 20.46
CA ARG A 200 -11.43 -2.85 20.25
C ARG A 200 -12.53 -3.64 20.95
N GLN A 201 -13.58 -3.98 20.21
CA GLN A 201 -14.30 -5.24 20.41
C GLN A 201 -13.93 -6.16 19.24
N LEU A 202 -13.40 -7.35 19.54
CA LEU A 202 -13.08 -8.36 18.55
C LEU A 202 -14.36 -8.66 17.74
N GLY A 203 -14.36 -8.39 16.43
CA GLY A 203 -15.53 -8.62 15.57
C GLY A 203 -16.47 -7.43 15.38
N ASP A 204 -16.11 -6.22 15.79
CA ASP A 204 -16.90 -5.03 15.46
C ASP A 204 -16.87 -4.74 13.94
N ARG A 205 -17.98 -5.05 13.26
CA ARG A 205 -18.19 -4.80 11.83
C ARG A 205 -19.00 -3.53 11.56
N ARG A 206 -19.28 -2.72 12.60
CA ARG A 206 -20.09 -1.51 12.46
C ARG A 206 -19.37 -0.49 11.61
N VAL A 207 -20.15 0.26 10.82
CA VAL A 207 -19.65 1.41 10.09
C VAL A 207 -19.45 2.54 11.09
N ARG A 208 -18.26 3.12 11.10
CA ARG A 208 -17.89 4.25 11.94
C ARG A 208 -17.41 5.40 11.07
N THR A 209 -17.52 6.59 11.61
CA THR A 209 -17.06 7.81 11.00
C THR A 209 -15.62 8.10 11.45
N PHE A 210 -14.76 8.47 10.51
CA PHE A 210 -13.35 8.78 10.72
C PHE A 210 -13.00 10.08 10.02
N TYR A 211 -11.92 10.71 10.47
CA TYR A 211 -11.37 11.93 9.90
C TYR A 211 -10.09 11.61 9.16
N VAL A 212 -9.92 12.12 7.95
CA VAL A 212 -8.71 11.90 7.15
C VAL A 212 -7.60 12.85 7.63
N GLU A 213 -6.49 12.29 8.12
CA GLU A 213 -5.33 13.11 8.50
C GLU A 213 -4.42 13.37 7.31
N GLU A 214 -4.12 12.32 6.57
CA GLU A 214 -3.23 12.30 5.41
C GLU A 214 -3.72 11.25 4.41
N ALA A 215 -3.71 11.61 3.13
CA ALA A 215 -3.93 10.68 2.03
C ALA A 215 -2.86 10.94 0.97
N SER A 216 -2.06 9.93 0.65
CA SER A 216 -1.04 9.97 -0.40
C SER A 216 -1.01 8.64 -1.14
N ILE A 217 -0.34 8.63 -2.28
CA ILE A 217 -0.02 7.40 -2.99
C ILE A 217 1.48 7.23 -2.90
N ASP A 218 1.89 6.10 -2.34
CA ASP A 218 3.28 5.70 -2.27
C ASP A 218 3.81 5.50 -3.68
N GLU A 219 5.12 5.49 -3.79
CA GLU A 219 5.77 5.52 -5.09
C GLU A 219 5.61 4.21 -5.88
N GLU A 220 5.30 3.10 -5.22
CA GLU A 220 4.86 1.86 -5.87
C GLU A 220 3.39 1.90 -6.33
N GLY A 221 2.72 3.05 -6.23
CA GLY A 221 1.31 3.24 -6.60
C GLY A 221 0.33 2.71 -5.55
N ARG A 222 0.80 2.48 -4.31
CA ARG A 222 -0.05 1.96 -3.23
C ARG A 222 -0.70 3.11 -2.47
N PRO A 223 -2.01 3.06 -2.20
CA PRO A 223 -2.67 4.09 -1.42
C PRO A 223 -2.22 4.03 0.04
N ARG A 224 -1.71 5.15 0.56
CA ARG A 224 -1.37 5.33 1.97
C ARG A 224 -2.30 6.38 2.56
N VAL A 225 -3.21 5.93 3.41
CA VAL A 225 -4.20 6.79 4.07
C VAL A 225 -4.07 6.62 5.58
N VAL A 226 -4.01 7.73 6.29
CA VAL A 226 -3.98 7.79 7.75
C VAL A 226 -5.26 8.46 8.24
N LEU A 227 -5.94 7.81 9.17
CA LEU A 227 -7.21 8.25 9.74
C LEU A 227 -7.09 8.58 11.22
N SER A 228 -8.02 9.40 11.70
CA SER A 228 -8.23 9.69 13.11
C SER A 228 -9.68 9.41 13.53
N ALA A 229 -9.86 9.13 14.81
CA ALA A 229 -11.17 8.95 15.43
C ALA A 229 -11.87 10.27 15.77
N ALA A 230 -11.09 11.34 15.93
CA ALA A 230 -11.56 12.67 16.33
C ALA A 230 -10.95 13.74 15.41
N PRO A 231 -11.58 14.91 15.26
CA PRO A 231 -11.07 15.98 14.40
C PRO A 231 -9.70 16.47 14.91
N LYS A 232 -8.88 17.03 14.00
CA LYS A 232 -7.50 17.47 14.29
C LYS A 232 -7.44 18.44 15.49
N ASP A 233 -8.42 19.33 15.60
CA ASP A 233 -8.47 20.36 16.64
C ASP A 233 -8.79 19.81 18.04
N ALA A 234 -9.46 18.66 18.14
CA ALA A 234 -9.83 18.07 19.42
C ALA A 234 -8.64 17.41 20.15
N HIS A 235 -7.57 17.04 19.43
CA HIS A 235 -6.41 16.39 20.03
C HIS A 235 -5.50 17.36 20.79
N ALA A 236 -5.64 18.67 20.58
CA ALA A 236 -4.91 19.68 21.36
C ALA A 236 -5.42 19.77 22.81
N HIS A 237 -6.68 19.42 23.08
CA HIS A 237 -7.29 19.49 24.40
C HIS A 237 -7.29 18.18 25.19
N ALA A 238 -6.86 17.06 24.59
CA ALA A 238 -6.84 15.75 25.26
C ALA A 238 -5.60 15.51 26.14
N ILE A 239 -4.70 16.50 26.28
CA ILE A 239 -3.54 16.44 27.19
C ILE A 239 -3.67 17.46 28.35
N THR A 240 -4.78 18.20 28.44
CA THR A 240 -5.11 18.90 29.68
C THR A 240 -5.83 17.91 30.60
N ILE A 241 -5.11 17.43 31.61
CA ILE A 241 -5.71 16.76 32.77
C ILE A 241 -6.48 17.86 33.50
N GLU A 242 -7.73 18.10 33.12
CA GLU A 242 -8.63 19.00 33.84
C GLU A 242 -9.80 18.19 34.40
N GLU A 243 -9.85 18.25 35.73
CA GLU A 243 -10.94 17.91 36.64
C GLU A 243 -11.46 16.47 36.63
N VAL A 244 -10.94 15.73 37.61
CA VAL A 244 -11.48 14.47 38.10
C VAL A 244 -12.89 14.72 38.64
N ASP A 245 -13.89 14.43 37.81
CA ASP A 245 -15.29 14.35 38.22
C ASP A 245 -15.42 13.21 39.25
N GLU A 246 -15.85 13.52 40.47
CA GLU A 246 -15.90 12.61 41.64
C GLU A 246 -16.72 11.33 41.38
N THR A 247 -17.63 11.36 40.41
CA THR A 247 -18.42 10.21 39.94
C THR A 247 -17.59 9.12 39.23
N ALA A 248 -16.43 9.47 38.67
CA ALA A 248 -15.54 8.48 38.06
C ALA A 248 -14.76 7.67 39.11
N LYS A 249 -14.59 8.19 40.34
CA LYS A 249 -13.94 7.46 41.44
C LYS A 249 -14.81 6.28 41.91
N GLU A 250 -16.13 6.41 41.91
CA GLU A 250 -17.03 5.31 42.31
C GLU A 250 -17.15 4.20 41.26
N MET A 251 -16.96 4.50 39.97
CA MET A 251 -16.95 3.48 38.92
C MET A 251 -15.64 2.67 38.88
N PHE A 252 -14.54 3.22 39.40
CA PHE A 252 -13.26 2.50 39.58
C PHE A 252 -13.22 1.62 40.84
N LEU A 253 -14.15 1.80 41.78
CA LEU A 253 -14.29 0.96 42.98
C LEU A 253 -15.21 -0.25 42.77
N THR A 254 -15.96 -0.29 41.65
CA THR A 254 -16.90 -1.38 41.34
C THR A 254 -16.44 -2.29 40.19
N SER A 255 -15.24 -2.08 39.64
CA SER A 255 -14.60 -3.08 38.80
C SER A 255 -14.27 -4.31 39.64
N ARG A 256 -15.10 -5.35 39.55
CA ARG A 256 -14.72 -6.71 39.97
C ARG A 256 -13.32 -6.99 39.42
N PRO A 257 -12.37 -7.44 40.27
CA PRO A 257 -11.07 -7.82 39.76
C PRO A 257 -11.26 -8.89 38.69
N PRO A 258 -10.38 -8.95 37.67
CA PRO A 258 -10.40 -10.05 36.72
C PRO A 258 -10.38 -11.35 37.53
N ALA A 259 -11.26 -12.29 37.19
CA ALA A 259 -11.36 -13.57 37.88
C ALA A 259 -9.95 -14.10 38.14
N GLN A 260 -9.58 -14.17 39.43
CA GLN A 260 -8.32 -14.77 39.83
C GLN A 260 -8.28 -16.14 39.19
N LYS A 261 -7.29 -16.34 38.32
CA LYS A 261 -6.88 -17.68 37.95
C LYS A 261 -6.65 -18.38 39.28
N ILE A 262 -7.44 -19.41 39.60
CA ILE A 262 -7.22 -20.25 40.77
C ILE A 262 -5.87 -20.92 40.50
N MET A 263 -4.80 -20.24 40.90
CA MET A 263 -3.55 -20.89 41.23
C MET A 263 -3.88 -21.62 42.52
N SER A 264 -3.73 -22.94 42.53
CA SER A 264 -3.62 -23.64 43.80
C SER A 264 -2.56 -22.91 44.61
N ASP A 265 -2.90 -22.54 45.84
CA ASP A 265 -1.89 -22.23 46.84
C ASP A 265 -1.09 -23.52 47.03
N ASP A 266 -0.09 -23.73 46.17
CA ASP A 266 0.95 -24.70 46.42
C ASP A 266 1.62 -24.19 47.70
N HIS A 267 1.33 -24.86 48.81
CA HIS A 267 2.05 -24.72 50.07
C HIS A 267 3.53 -25.03 49.79
N ILE A 268 4.29 -24.01 49.38
CA ILE A 268 5.75 -24.08 49.27
C ILE A 268 6.29 -23.94 50.69
N GLU A 269 6.08 -24.96 51.50
CA GLU A 269 6.88 -25.18 52.70
C GLU A 269 8.13 -25.96 52.27
N ALA A 270 9.29 -25.55 52.76
CA ALA A 270 10.53 -26.28 52.51
C ALA A 270 10.36 -27.71 53.03
N ASN A 271 10.70 -28.71 52.20
CA ASN A 271 10.58 -30.12 52.58
C ASN A 271 11.30 -30.33 53.93
N PRO A 272 10.61 -30.78 55.00
CA PRO A 272 11.18 -30.84 56.35
C PRO A 272 12.40 -31.76 56.43
N ASN A 273 12.59 -32.65 55.45
CA ASN A 273 13.72 -33.57 55.38
C ASN A 273 14.80 -33.13 54.37
N HIS A 274 14.81 -31.86 53.94
CA HIS A 274 15.77 -31.34 52.97
C HIS A 274 17.23 -31.63 53.38
N ASP A 275 17.57 -31.41 54.64
CA ASP A 275 18.94 -31.62 55.15
C ASP A 275 19.36 -33.10 55.11
N LEU A 276 18.43 -34.03 55.36
CA LEU A 276 18.70 -35.47 55.27
C LEU A 276 18.94 -35.89 53.82
N ILE A 277 18.18 -35.33 52.88
CA ILE A 277 18.34 -35.59 51.45
C ILE A 277 19.68 -35.05 50.96
N MET A 278 20.05 -33.82 51.34
CA MET A 278 21.33 -33.22 50.96
C MET A 278 22.52 -33.99 51.54
N ARG A 279 22.45 -34.45 52.80
CA ARG A 279 23.48 -35.33 53.38
C ARG A 279 23.60 -36.66 52.65
N ARG A 280 22.48 -37.26 52.24
CA ARG A 280 22.49 -38.51 51.46
C ARG A 280 23.11 -38.32 50.09
N ILE A 281 22.82 -37.20 49.41
CA ILE A 281 23.41 -36.86 48.11
C ILE A 281 24.92 -36.64 48.25
N ILE A 282 25.36 -35.91 49.28
CA ILE A 282 26.79 -35.67 49.52
C ILE A 282 27.53 -36.99 49.78
N ASN A 283 26.96 -37.88 50.59
CA ASN A 283 27.57 -39.20 50.84
C ASN A 283 27.62 -40.09 49.58
N LEU A 284 26.60 -40.02 48.73
CA LEU A 284 26.59 -40.74 47.45
C LEU A 284 27.64 -40.20 46.47
N MET A 285 27.86 -38.88 46.43
CA MET A 285 28.92 -38.30 45.60
C MET A 285 30.31 -38.62 46.16
N GLY A 286 30.49 -38.56 47.49
CA GLY A 286 31.76 -38.92 48.13
C GLY A 286 32.17 -40.38 47.93
N ASN A 287 31.20 -41.31 47.89
CA ASN A 287 31.47 -42.71 47.56
C ASN A 287 31.80 -42.91 46.07
N ALA A 288 31.17 -42.14 45.17
CA ALA A 288 31.46 -42.20 43.73
C ALA A 288 32.86 -41.67 43.36
N GLU A 289 33.46 -40.79 44.18
CA GLU A 289 34.83 -40.31 43.98
C GLU A 289 35.89 -41.29 44.50
N ASN A 290 35.56 -42.14 45.48
CA ASN A 290 36.48 -43.15 46.01
C ASN A 290 36.53 -44.43 45.16
N ASP A 291 35.44 -44.79 44.46
CA ASP A 291 35.41 -45.92 43.51
C ASP A 291 36.19 -45.67 42.20
N ASN A 292 36.73 -44.46 41.98
CA ASN A 292 37.50 -44.07 40.80
C ASN A 292 39.02 -43.97 41.05
N LYS A 293 39.52 -44.43 42.19
CA LYS A 293 40.95 -44.33 42.57
C LYS A 293 41.66 -45.64 42.93
N ASP A 294 41.03 -46.80 42.72
CA ASP A 294 41.69 -48.12 42.78
C ASP A 294 41.82 -48.76 41.39
#